data_AF-A0A9W9MZN7-F1
#
_entry.id   AF-A0A9W9MZN7-F1
#
_cell.length_a   1.000
_cell.length_b   1.000
_cell.length_c   1.000
_cell.angle_alpha   90.00
_cell.angle_beta   90.00
_cell.angle_gamma   90.00
#
_symmetry.space_group_name_H-M   'P 1'
#
loop_
_entity.id
_entity.type
_entity.pdbx_description
1 polymer ?
#
loop_
_entity_poly.entity_id
_entity_poly.type
_entity_poly.pdbx_seq_one_letter_code
_entity_poly.pdbx_strand_id
1 'polypeptide(L)'
;MDDKADPLDGWPIREVAREQTMAKEDLYGKLYMYLRRVFQQFLDSLARTEIDIELLNVDAIQLPEILQKDKYARIEVSNITDAGYLGTRETLRLLSPLLQPPQENSHATIISAYLNAIMEMVNQGNDRDQTPNMDLLMQFLPDVDIFSLLRPESAQSLKFWDARTIVIDRHKFFERYIRVFRFDQIFADLQVAMKDLNTVVEAWPTKPILERGQKGSQDEFNILLGSNYTCVERFVEWRRTK
;
A
#
# COMPACT_ATOMS: atom_id res chain seq x y z
N MET A 1 6.77 23.64 3.43
CA MET A 1 7.52 22.38 3.47
C MET A 1 7.08 21.73 4.77
N ASP A 2 6.48 20.55 4.72
CA ASP A 2 6.15 19.82 5.94
C ASP A 2 7.47 19.31 6.54
N ASP A 3 7.71 19.57 7.82
CA ASP A 3 8.94 19.17 8.52
C ASP A 3 9.07 17.65 8.64
N LYS A 4 8.06 16.90 8.18
CA LYS A 4 8.01 15.43 8.13
C LYS A 4 8.33 14.81 6.77
N ALA A 5 8.66 15.59 5.75
CA ALA A 5 8.95 15.05 4.43
C ALA A 5 10.27 14.27 4.42
N ASP A 6 10.24 12.99 4.05
CA ASP A 6 11.42 12.15 3.87
C ASP A 6 11.63 11.84 2.38
N PRO A 7 12.82 12.09 1.80
CA PRO A 7 13.13 11.71 0.43
C PRO A 7 12.94 10.22 0.11
N LEU A 8 12.97 9.34 1.12
CA LEU A 8 12.72 7.90 0.96
C LEU A 8 11.23 7.59 0.71
N ASP A 9 10.34 8.54 0.95
CA ASP A 9 8.90 8.39 0.73
C ASP A 9 8.58 8.13 -0.75
N GLY A 10 7.75 7.13 -0.98
CA GLY A 10 7.31 6.75 -2.33
C GLY A 10 8.28 5.86 -3.10
N TRP A 11 9.42 5.47 -2.51
CA TRP A 11 10.39 4.58 -3.16
C TRP A 11 10.46 3.22 -2.50
N PRO A 12 10.67 2.12 -3.26
CA PRO A 12 10.71 0.77 -2.71
C PRO A 12 11.95 0.59 -1.84
N ILE A 13 11.81 0.81 -0.52
CA ILE A 13 12.92 0.88 0.44
C ILE A 13 13.87 -0.32 0.38
N ARG A 14 13.33 -1.50 0.05
CA ARG A 14 14.11 -2.74 -0.09
C ARG A 14 15.06 -2.71 -1.27
N GLU A 15 14.61 -2.16 -2.41
CA GLU A 15 15.45 -2.01 -3.59
C GLU A 15 16.51 -0.93 -3.35
N VAL A 16 16.11 0.18 -2.73
CA VAL A 16 17.01 1.25 -2.31
C VAL A 16 18.10 0.70 -1.38
N ALA A 17 17.73 -0.03 -0.33
CA ALA A 17 18.67 -0.59 0.64
C ALA A 17 19.65 -1.61 0.01
N ARG A 18 19.27 -2.26 -1.10
CA ARG A 18 20.10 -3.23 -1.84
C ARG A 18 21.11 -2.58 -2.79
N GLU A 19 20.98 -1.29 -3.08
CA GLU A 19 21.96 -0.59 -3.92
C GLU A 19 23.36 -0.71 -3.31
N GLN A 20 24.33 -1.08 -4.16
CA GLN A 20 25.71 -1.28 -3.74
C GLN A 20 26.48 0.04 -3.84
N THR A 21 26.78 0.61 -2.69
CA THR A 21 27.58 1.83 -2.55
C THR A 21 28.79 1.57 -1.66
N MET A 22 29.80 2.44 -1.74
CA MET A 22 30.97 2.38 -0.85
C MET A 22 30.57 2.61 0.61
N ALA A 23 29.61 3.51 0.85
CA ALA A 23 29.05 3.79 2.16
C ALA A 23 27.81 2.91 2.40
N LYS A 24 28.02 1.72 2.99
CA LYS A 24 26.97 0.70 3.14
C LYS A 24 25.74 1.14 3.93
N GLU A 25 25.89 2.08 4.86
CA GLU A 25 24.81 2.58 5.71
C GLU A 25 24.20 3.92 5.20
N ASP A 26 24.71 4.45 4.09
CA ASP A 26 24.20 5.70 3.51
C ASP A 26 22.94 5.42 2.65
N LEU A 27 21.78 5.40 3.31
CA LEU A 27 20.49 5.17 2.65
C LEU A 27 20.15 6.26 1.62
N TYR A 28 20.51 7.52 1.87
CA TYR A 28 20.25 8.61 0.93
C TYR A 28 21.18 8.55 -0.29
N GLY A 29 22.44 8.20 -0.11
CA GLY A 29 23.36 7.92 -1.21
C GLY A 29 22.91 6.72 -2.05
N LYS A 30 22.40 5.67 -1.40
CA LYS A 30 21.76 4.54 -2.08
C LYS A 30 20.51 4.97 -2.86
N LEU A 31 19.65 5.79 -2.26
CA LEU A 31 18.48 6.36 -2.93
C LEU A 31 18.90 7.14 -4.19
N TYR A 32 19.92 7.99 -4.09
CA TYR A 32 20.44 8.72 -5.25
C TYR A 32 20.84 7.79 -6.40
N MET A 33 21.58 6.71 -6.09
CA MET A 33 22.00 5.73 -7.11
C MET A 33 20.80 4.99 -7.71
N TYR A 34 19.83 4.59 -6.88
CA TYR A 34 18.57 4.00 -7.30
C TYR A 34 17.82 4.92 -8.28
N LEU A 35 17.59 6.18 -7.88
CA LEU A 35 16.86 7.17 -8.66
C LEU A 35 17.54 7.49 -9.97
N ARG A 36 18.87 7.62 -9.98
CA ARG A 36 19.62 7.86 -11.21
C ARG A 36 19.36 6.75 -12.24
N ARG A 37 19.32 5.50 -11.80
CA ARG A 37 19.03 4.35 -12.68
C ARG A 37 17.57 4.36 -13.14
N VAL A 38 16.62 4.57 -12.23
CA VAL A 38 15.18 4.61 -12.55
C VAL A 38 14.85 5.74 -13.52
N PHE A 39 15.37 6.94 -13.28
CA PHE A 39 15.14 8.08 -14.16
C PHE A 39 15.81 7.92 -15.52
N GLN A 40 16.99 7.31 -15.60
CA GLN A 40 17.59 7.01 -16.89
C GLN A 40 16.70 6.05 -17.71
N GLN A 41 16.21 4.97 -17.10
CA GLN A 41 15.30 4.02 -17.75
C GLN A 41 13.99 4.69 -18.19
N PHE A 42 13.44 5.56 -17.35
CA PHE A 42 12.24 6.33 -17.67
C PHE A 42 12.46 7.26 -18.86
N LEU A 43 13.55 8.03 -18.88
CA LEU A 43 13.89 8.93 -19.98
C LEU A 43 14.13 8.18 -21.29
N ASP A 44 14.81 7.03 -21.23
CA ASP A 44 15.05 6.17 -22.40
C ASP A 44 13.72 5.62 -22.98
N SER A 45 12.75 5.32 -22.12
CA SER A 45 11.41 4.88 -22.52
C SER A 45 10.58 6.04 -23.10
N LEU A 46 10.64 7.21 -22.46
CA LEU A 46 9.93 8.42 -22.89
C LEU A 46 10.40 8.87 -24.28
N ALA A 47 11.70 8.75 -24.56
CA ALA A 47 12.27 9.08 -25.87
C ALA A 47 11.77 8.18 -27.03
N ARG A 48 11.15 7.04 -26.72
CA ARG A 48 10.71 6.02 -27.69
C ARG A 48 9.20 5.83 -27.75
N THR A 49 8.47 6.46 -26.84
CA THR A 49 7.03 6.24 -26.68
C THR A 49 6.31 7.54 -26.97
N GLU A 50 5.31 7.49 -27.85
CA GLU A 50 4.39 8.61 -28.02
C GLU A 50 3.46 8.67 -26.80
N ILE A 51 3.57 9.75 -26.03
CA ILE A 51 2.82 9.93 -24.78
C ILE A 51 2.07 11.26 -24.87
N ASP A 52 0.77 11.19 -24.60
CA ASP A 52 -0.09 12.34 -24.36
C ASP A 52 -0.45 12.39 -22.87
N ILE A 53 -0.37 13.58 -22.26
CA ILE A 53 -0.62 13.79 -20.83
C ILE A 53 -1.69 14.84 -20.68
N GLU A 54 -2.84 14.42 -20.14
CA GLU A 54 -3.93 15.30 -19.77
C GLU A 54 -3.99 15.44 -18.23
N LEU A 55 -4.05 16.68 -17.75
CA LEU A 55 -4.16 16.99 -16.33
C LEU A 55 -5.51 17.64 -16.05
N LEU A 56 -6.34 16.96 -15.28
CA LEU A 56 -7.65 17.44 -14.85
C LEU A 56 -7.59 17.83 -13.37
N ASN A 57 -8.09 19.02 -13.04
CA ASN A 57 -8.27 19.47 -11.66
C ASN A 57 -9.77 19.54 -11.35
N VAL A 58 -10.33 18.39 -11.01
CA VAL A 58 -11.76 18.20 -10.73
C VAL A 58 -11.92 17.20 -9.59
N ASP A 59 -13.09 17.23 -8.95
CA ASP A 59 -13.46 16.18 -8.01
C ASP A 59 -13.61 14.84 -8.75
N ALA A 60 -13.11 13.74 -8.16
CA ALA A 60 -13.19 12.42 -8.74
C ALA A 60 -14.62 12.00 -9.09
N ILE A 61 -15.63 12.52 -8.38
CA ILE A 61 -17.05 12.24 -8.67
C ILE A 61 -17.51 12.81 -10.02
N GLN A 62 -16.81 13.81 -10.57
CA GLN A 62 -17.14 14.45 -11.84
C GLN A 62 -16.49 13.74 -13.03
N LEU A 63 -15.46 12.92 -12.81
CA LEU A 63 -14.72 12.22 -13.86
C LEU A 63 -15.61 11.41 -14.81
N PRO A 64 -16.69 10.72 -14.39
CA PRO A 64 -17.52 9.94 -15.31
C PRO A 64 -18.31 10.78 -16.33
N GLU A 65 -18.46 12.08 -16.08
CA GLU A 65 -19.12 13.01 -17.01
C GLU A 65 -18.13 13.61 -18.02
N ILE A 66 -16.84 13.63 -17.66
CA ILE A 66 -15.76 14.23 -18.44
C ILE A 66 -15.05 13.19 -19.31
N LEU A 67 -14.79 12.01 -18.73
CA LEU A 67 -14.00 10.95 -19.34
C LEU A 67 -14.87 10.00 -20.17
N GLN A 68 -14.29 9.48 -21.25
CA GLN A 68 -14.97 8.53 -22.13
C GLN A 68 -15.16 7.18 -21.44
N LYS A 69 -16.39 6.63 -21.54
CA LYS A 69 -16.72 5.27 -21.12
C LYS A 69 -15.97 4.22 -21.93
N ASP A 70 -15.76 3.05 -21.34
CA ASP A 70 -15.18 1.88 -22.01
C ASP A 70 -13.79 2.11 -22.64
N LYS A 71 -13.07 3.16 -22.25
CA LYS A 71 -11.81 3.58 -22.90
C LYS A 71 -10.56 3.04 -22.22
N TYR A 72 -10.57 2.93 -20.89
CA TYR A 72 -9.33 2.78 -20.12
C TYR A 72 -9.00 1.31 -19.86
N ALA A 73 -7.79 0.89 -20.24
CA ALA A 73 -7.27 -0.44 -19.89
C ALA A 73 -6.82 -0.52 -18.40
N ARG A 74 -6.45 0.62 -17.81
CA ARG A 74 -6.04 0.70 -16.41
C ARG A 74 -6.50 2.01 -15.82
N ILE A 75 -7.04 1.96 -14.61
CA ILE A 75 -7.36 3.13 -13.79
C ILE A 75 -6.70 2.92 -12.43
N GLU A 76 -5.93 3.88 -11.95
CA GLU A 76 -5.33 3.83 -10.61
C GLU A 76 -5.94 4.94 -9.76
N VAL A 77 -6.44 4.60 -8.58
CA VAL A 77 -7.29 5.51 -7.78
C VAL A 77 -6.71 5.85 -6.41
N SER A 78 -5.46 5.44 -6.14
CA SER A 78 -4.83 5.61 -4.81
C SER A 78 -5.78 5.16 -3.68
N ASN A 79 -5.87 5.92 -2.59
CA ASN A 79 -6.63 5.58 -1.38
C ASN A 79 -8.05 6.14 -1.30
N ILE A 80 -8.62 6.63 -2.41
CA ILE A 80 -10.00 7.14 -2.44
C ILE A 80 -11.04 6.06 -2.06
N THR A 81 -10.67 4.78 -2.16
CA THR A 81 -11.51 3.63 -1.76
C THR A 81 -11.59 3.39 -0.26
N ASP A 82 -10.69 3.97 0.54
CA ASP A 82 -10.80 3.90 2.00
C ASP A 82 -12.10 4.59 2.47
N ALA A 83 -12.68 4.10 3.57
CA ALA A 83 -13.98 4.56 4.06
C ALA A 83 -14.01 6.04 4.49
N GLY A 84 -12.86 6.59 4.90
CA GLY A 84 -12.70 8.00 5.23
C GLY A 84 -12.69 8.96 4.02
N TYR A 85 -12.73 8.43 2.79
CA TYR A 85 -12.78 9.21 1.55
C TYR A 85 -14.10 8.97 0.80
N LEU A 86 -14.05 8.48 -0.43
CA LEU A 86 -15.27 8.19 -1.22
C LEU A 86 -15.82 6.81 -0.89
N GLY A 87 -14.93 5.87 -0.51
CA GLY A 87 -15.27 4.49 -0.19
C GLY A 87 -15.41 3.59 -1.42
N THR A 88 -15.12 2.30 -1.22
CA THR A 88 -15.07 1.28 -2.27
C THR A 88 -16.27 1.29 -3.22
N ARG A 89 -17.49 1.31 -2.68
CA ARG A 89 -18.71 1.22 -3.50
C ARG A 89 -18.81 2.38 -4.48
N GLU A 90 -18.64 3.59 -3.98
CA GLU A 90 -18.86 4.79 -4.78
C GLU A 90 -17.74 4.99 -5.79
N THR A 91 -16.48 4.74 -5.40
CA THR A 91 -15.36 4.71 -6.35
C THR A 91 -15.61 3.74 -7.50
N LEU A 92 -16.01 2.49 -7.21
CA LEU A 92 -16.26 1.50 -8.25
C LEU A 92 -17.49 1.84 -9.09
N ARG A 93 -18.54 2.41 -8.50
CA ARG A 93 -19.74 2.85 -9.23
C ARG A 93 -19.42 3.91 -10.27
N LEU A 94 -18.55 4.85 -9.92
CA LEU A 94 -18.16 5.96 -10.79
C LEU A 94 -17.16 5.51 -11.87
N LEU A 95 -16.15 4.73 -11.49
CA LEU A 95 -14.97 4.51 -12.35
C LEU A 95 -15.00 3.19 -13.12
N SER A 96 -15.74 2.17 -12.66
CA SER A 96 -15.84 0.91 -13.42
C SER A 96 -16.42 1.06 -14.83
N PRO A 97 -17.39 1.95 -15.12
CA PRO A 97 -17.89 2.15 -16.49
C PRO A 97 -16.88 2.80 -17.44
N LEU A 98 -15.82 3.43 -16.92
CA LEU A 98 -14.74 3.99 -17.73
C LEU A 98 -13.76 2.90 -18.19
N LEU A 99 -13.73 1.78 -17.48
CA LEU A 99 -12.85 0.65 -17.78
C LEU A 99 -13.34 -0.11 -19.03
N GLN A 100 -12.41 -0.48 -19.90
CA GLN A 100 -12.70 -1.30 -21.08
C GLN A 100 -13.50 -2.56 -20.71
N PRO A 101 -14.48 -2.95 -21.54
CA PRO A 101 -15.31 -4.11 -21.28
C PRO A 101 -14.50 -5.41 -21.39
N PRO A 102 -14.84 -6.47 -20.63
CA PRO A 102 -14.07 -7.72 -20.62
C PRO A 102 -13.94 -8.41 -21.99
N GLN A 103 -14.89 -8.17 -22.90
CA GLN A 103 -14.90 -8.74 -24.24
C GLN A 103 -13.85 -8.09 -25.16
N GLU A 104 -13.47 -6.83 -24.90
CA GLU A 104 -12.43 -6.12 -25.62
C GLU A 104 -11.06 -6.30 -24.95
N ASN A 105 -11.02 -6.21 -23.62
CA ASN A 105 -9.78 -6.36 -22.86
C ASN A 105 -10.03 -7.05 -21.52
N SER A 106 -9.75 -8.36 -21.48
CA SER A 106 -9.88 -9.17 -20.27
C SER A 106 -8.89 -8.81 -19.15
N HIS A 107 -7.85 -8.02 -19.46
CA HIS A 107 -6.86 -7.54 -18.51
C HIS A 107 -7.20 -6.17 -17.92
N ALA A 108 -8.25 -5.52 -18.40
CA ALA A 108 -8.62 -4.19 -17.94
C ALA A 108 -8.87 -4.20 -16.43
N THR A 109 -8.27 -3.26 -15.70
CA THR A 109 -8.29 -3.27 -14.23
C THR A 109 -8.31 -1.88 -13.59
N ILE A 110 -9.03 -1.76 -12.48
CA ILE A 110 -8.84 -0.66 -11.54
C ILE A 110 -7.87 -1.12 -10.45
N ILE A 111 -6.91 -0.28 -10.05
CA ILE A 111 -5.98 -0.53 -8.95
C ILE A 111 -6.31 0.47 -7.85
N SER A 112 -6.62 -0.03 -6.66
CA SER A 112 -6.87 0.77 -5.48
C SER A 112 -5.89 0.42 -4.36
N ALA A 113 -5.47 1.41 -3.58
CA ALA A 113 -4.76 1.23 -2.34
C ALA A 113 -5.73 1.40 -1.16
N TYR A 114 -5.61 0.57 -0.14
CA TYR A 114 -6.27 0.75 1.15
C TYR A 114 -5.17 0.97 2.17
N LEU A 115 -5.05 2.22 2.62
CA LEU A 115 -4.01 2.63 3.56
C LEU A 115 -4.55 2.60 5.00
N ASN A 116 -5.85 2.80 5.16
CA ASN A 116 -6.49 2.92 6.48
C ASN A 116 -7.29 1.68 6.88
N ALA A 117 -7.76 0.87 5.91
CA ALA A 117 -8.67 -0.25 6.15
C ALA A 117 -8.25 -1.21 7.29
N ILE A 118 -6.97 -1.55 7.39
CA ILE A 118 -6.48 -2.44 8.44
C ILE A 118 -6.62 -1.79 9.82
N MET A 119 -6.12 -0.57 9.97
CA MET A 119 -6.12 0.12 11.26
C MET A 119 -7.53 0.53 11.70
N GLU A 120 -8.43 0.83 10.76
CA GLU A 120 -9.85 1.01 11.07
C GLU A 120 -10.46 -0.24 11.70
N MET A 121 -10.18 -1.42 11.15
CA MET A 121 -10.71 -2.69 11.68
C MET A 121 -10.07 -3.08 13.02
N VAL A 122 -8.81 -2.73 13.24
CA VAL A 122 -8.12 -2.88 14.53
C VAL A 122 -8.78 -2.00 15.59
N ASN A 123 -8.97 -0.71 15.29
CA ASN A 123 -9.53 0.27 16.23
C ASN A 123 -11.00 0.00 16.56
N GLN A 124 -11.78 -0.52 15.61
CA GLN A 124 -13.15 -1.00 15.83
C GLN A 124 -13.22 -2.41 16.47
N GLY A 125 -12.08 -3.04 16.69
CA GLY A 125 -11.95 -4.36 17.31
C GLY A 125 -12.11 -4.33 18.83
N ASN A 126 -11.98 -5.51 19.44
CA ASN A 126 -11.89 -5.64 20.89
C ASN A 126 -10.45 -5.39 21.37
N ASP A 127 -10.23 -5.39 22.69
CA ASP A 127 -8.90 -5.17 23.28
C ASP A 127 -7.83 -6.13 22.74
N ARG A 128 -8.20 -7.36 22.37
CA ARG A 128 -7.26 -8.34 21.78
C ARG A 128 -6.85 -7.98 20.37
N ASP A 129 -7.73 -7.34 19.60
CA ASP A 129 -7.40 -6.85 18.25
C ASP A 129 -6.45 -5.66 18.31
N GLN A 130 -6.58 -4.81 19.34
CA GLN A 130 -5.74 -3.64 19.55
C GLN A 130 -4.37 -3.96 20.18
N THR A 131 -4.29 -5.09 20.88
CA THR A 131 -3.04 -5.56 21.48
C THR A 131 -2.17 -6.21 20.40
N PRO A 132 -0.95 -5.70 20.12
CA PRO A 132 -0.09 -6.32 19.12
C PRO A 132 0.47 -7.65 19.61
N ASN A 133 1.07 -8.42 18.69
CA ASN A 133 1.75 -9.66 19.05
C ASN A 133 3.05 -9.35 19.81
N MET A 134 2.92 -9.19 21.13
CA MET A 134 4.01 -8.81 22.04
C MET A 134 5.19 -9.78 21.95
N ASP A 135 4.92 -11.09 21.92
CA ASP A 135 5.96 -12.12 21.85
C ASP A 135 6.80 -12.00 20.58
N LEU A 136 6.14 -11.78 19.43
CA LEU A 136 6.84 -11.63 18.15
C LEU A 136 7.61 -10.30 18.09
N LEU A 137 7.03 -9.20 18.60
CA LEU A 137 7.71 -7.90 18.65
C LEU A 137 8.96 -7.95 19.54
N MET A 138 8.88 -8.52 20.74
CA MET A 138 10.01 -8.64 21.65
C MET A 138 11.16 -9.47 21.05
N GLN A 139 10.86 -10.38 20.12
CA GLN A 139 11.89 -11.15 19.42
C GLN A 139 12.65 -10.32 18.38
N PHE A 140 11.98 -9.38 17.70
CA PHE A 140 12.61 -8.45 16.75
C PHE A 140 13.22 -7.21 17.44
N LEU A 141 12.80 -6.94 18.68
CA LEU A 141 13.24 -5.82 19.50
C LEU A 141 13.77 -6.31 20.87
N PRO A 142 14.84 -7.14 20.89
CA PRO A 142 15.32 -7.78 22.12
C PRO A 142 15.87 -6.78 23.15
N ASP A 143 16.29 -5.59 22.71
CA ASP A 143 16.86 -4.55 23.56
C ASP A 143 15.81 -3.63 24.20
N VAL A 144 14.52 -3.84 23.92
CA VAL A 144 13.43 -3.06 24.53
C VAL A 144 13.23 -3.51 25.98
N ASP A 145 13.47 -2.59 26.91
CA ASP A 145 13.18 -2.77 28.33
C ASP A 145 11.67 -2.65 28.56
N ILE A 146 11.06 -3.66 29.16
CA ILE A 146 9.62 -3.68 29.47
C ILE A 146 9.23 -2.48 30.35
N PHE A 147 10.09 -2.03 31.27
CA PHE A 147 9.81 -0.86 32.08
C PHE A 147 9.83 0.45 31.30
N SER A 148 10.51 0.50 30.15
CA SER A 148 10.45 1.64 29.24
C SER A 148 9.09 1.76 28.56
N LEU A 149 8.37 0.65 28.35
CA LEU A 149 7.04 0.63 27.73
C LEU A 149 5.98 1.32 28.62
N LEU A 150 6.22 1.37 29.93
CA LEU A 150 5.39 2.12 30.88
C LEU A 150 5.54 3.65 30.76
N ARG A 151 6.54 4.12 29.99
CA ARG A 151 6.81 5.53 29.68
C ARG A 151 6.53 5.78 28.20
N PRO A 152 5.31 6.22 27.84
CA PRO A 152 4.90 6.43 26.46
C PRO A 152 5.83 7.34 25.65
N GLU A 153 6.49 8.29 26.33
CA GLU A 153 7.42 9.25 25.77
C GLU A 153 8.84 8.69 25.50
N SER A 154 9.13 7.46 25.94
CA SER A 154 10.46 6.88 25.74
C SER A 154 10.66 6.45 24.29
N ALA A 155 11.88 6.61 23.77
CA ALA A 155 12.22 6.19 22.41
C ALA A 155 11.98 4.70 22.17
N GLN A 156 12.16 3.86 23.20
CA GLN A 156 11.88 2.43 23.12
C GLN A 156 10.38 2.14 23.03
N SER A 157 9.55 2.87 23.80
CA SER A 157 8.08 2.76 23.70
C SER A 157 7.60 3.20 22.31
N LEU A 158 8.07 4.33 21.80
CA LEU A 158 7.73 4.80 20.44
C LEU A 158 8.14 3.78 19.38
N LYS A 159 9.38 3.30 19.40
CA LYS A 159 9.88 2.27 18.48
C LYS A 159 9.03 1.00 18.53
N PHE A 160 8.64 0.57 19.73
CA PHE A 160 7.79 -0.60 19.92
C PHE A 160 6.40 -0.39 19.32
N TRP A 161 5.81 0.78 19.56
CA TRP A 161 4.50 1.15 19.03
C TRP A 161 4.50 1.28 17.51
N ASP A 162 5.56 1.82 16.90
CA ASP A 162 5.69 1.94 15.44
C ASP A 162 5.89 0.58 14.78
N ALA A 163 6.62 -0.33 15.42
CA ALA A 163 6.84 -1.68 14.91
C ALA A 163 5.58 -2.57 14.89
N ARG A 164 4.52 -2.18 15.60
CA ARG A 164 3.35 -3.06 15.82
C ARG A 164 2.66 -3.52 14.55
N THR A 165 2.63 -2.66 13.54
CA THR A 165 1.95 -2.92 12.27
C THR A 165 2.73 -3.88 11.38
N ILE A 166 4.05 -3.99 11.59
CA ILE A 166 4.92 -4.94 10.87
C ILE A 166 4.50 -6.40 11.13
N VAL A 167 4.06 -6.69 12.36
CA VAL A 167 3.70 -8.05 12.80
C VAL A 167 2.19 -8.33 12.81
N ILE A 168 1.38 -7.40 12.30
CA ILE A 168 -0.08 -7.50 12.41
C ILE A 168 -0.66 -8.56 11.46
N ASP A 169 -1.76 -9.19 11.87
CA ASP A 169 -2.52 -10.10 11.01
C ASP A 169 -3.38 -9.32 9.99
N ARG A 170 -2.70 -8.84 8.95
CA ARG A 170 -3.29 -8.08 7.84
C ARG A 170 -4.45 -8.81 7.16
N HIS A 171 -4.36 -10.13 7.03
CA HIS A 171 -5.37 -10.92 6.34
C HIS A 171 -6.67 -10.96 7.14
N LYS A 172 -6.58 -11.27 8.44
CA LYS A 172 -7.73 -11.24 9.36
C LYS A 172 -8.46 -9.89 9.31
N PHE A 173 -7.72 -8.78 9.39
CA PHE A 173 -8.32 -7.45 9.43
C PHE A 173 -8.88 -7.01 8.08
N PHE A 174 -8.22 -7.33 6.96
CA PHE A 174 -8.78 -7.02 5.64
C PHE A 174 -10.02 -7.86 5.33
N GLU A 175 -10.04 -9.15 5.69
CA GLU A 175 -11.25 -9.98 5.56
C GLU A 175 -12.42 -9.43 6.37
N ARG A 176 -12.14 -8.91 7.57
CA ARG A 176 -13.16 -8.21 8.37
C ARG A 176 -13.65 -6.95 7.66
N TYR A 177 -12.75 -6.15 7.07
CA TYR A 177 -13.11 -4.97 6.28
C TYR A 177 -14.06 -5.34 5.13
N ILE A 178 -13.72 -6.35 4.33
CA ILE A 178 -14.55 -6.88 3.23
C ILE A 178 -15.97 -7.22 3.72
N ARG A 179 -16.09 -7.85 4.89
CA ARG A 179 -17.39 -8.23 5.47
C ARG A 179 -18.17 -7.03 5.98
N VAL A 180 -17.53 -6.09 6.67
CA VAL A 180 -18.18 -4.89 7.23
C VAL A 180 -18.72 -4.01 6.09
N PHE A 181 -17.93 -3.82 5.04
CA PHE A 181 -18.30 -2.99 3.89
C PHE A 181 -19.05 -3.76 2.78
N ARG A 182 -19.48 -4.99 3.06
CA ARG A 182 -20.38 -5.79 2.21
C ARG A 182 -19.95 -5.83 0.74
N PHE A 183 -18.69 -6.19 0.52
CA PHE A 183 -18.13 -6.29 -0.84
C PHE A 183 -18.93 -7.28 -1.71
N ASP A 184 -19.53 -8.30 -1.11
CA ASP A 184 -20.47 -9.21 -1.77
C ASP A 184 -21.62 -8.47 -2.48
N GLN A 185 -22.19 -7.46 -1.83
CA GLN A 185 -23.26 -6.64 -2.40
C GLN A 185 -22.72 -5.68 -3.46
N ILE A 186 -21.54 -5.10 -3.24
CA ILE A 186 -20.88 -4.23 -4.23
C ILE A 186 -20.65 -4.99 -5.54
N PHE A 187 -20.19 -6.24 -5.47
CA PHE A 187 -19.91 -7.06 -6.64
C PHE A 187 -21.18 -7.37 -7.43
N ALA A 188 -22.24 -7.74 -6.72
CA ALA A 188 -23.53 -8.05 -7.34
C ALA A 188 -24.14 -6.82 -8.02
N ASP A 189 -24.15 -5.68 -7.33
CA ASP A 189 -24.83 -4.48 -7.81
C ASP A 189 -24.09 -3.80 -8.97
N LEU A 190 -22.76 -3.73 -8.90
CA LEU A 190 -21.94 -3.00 -9.86
C LEU A 190 -21.36 -3.89 -10.96
N GLN A 191 -21.58 -5.21 -10.90
CA GLN A 191 -21.03 -6.18 -11.85
C GLN A 191 -19.50 -6.11 -11.94
N VAL A 192 -18.85 -5.87 -10.81
CA VAL A 192 -17.40 -5.85 -10.64
C VAL A 192 -16.96 -6.99 -9.73
N ALA A 193 -15.70 -7.39 -9.83
CA ALA A 193 -15.11 -8.38 -8.95
C ALA A 193 -13.71 -7.94 -8.51
N MET A 194 -13.39 -8.24 -7.26
CA MET A 194 -12.01 -8.28 -6.80
C MET A 194 -11.27 -9.41 -7.53
N LYS A 195 -10.05 -9.17 -8.01
CA LYS A 195 -9.19 -10.26 -8.49
C LYS A 195 -8.68 -11.07 -7.30
N ASP A 196 -8.68 -12.39 -7.42
CA ASP A 196 -8.10 -13.29 -6.41
C ASP A 196 -6.59 -13.10 -6.29
N LEU A 197 -5.94 -12.88 -7.44
CA LEU A 197 -4.52 -12.57 -7.55
C LEU A 197 -4.35 -11.29 -8.36
N ASN A 198 -3.64 -10.32 -7.79
CA ASN A 198 -3.24 -9.12 -8.51
C ASN A 198 -2.22 -9.48 -9.61
N THR A 199 -2.32 -8.77 -10.73
CA THR A 199 -1.52 -9.03 -11.95
C THR A 199 -0.53 -7.90 -12.26
N VAL A 200 -0.69 -6.75 -11.62
CA VAL A 200 0.09 -5.53 -11.84
C VAL A 200 0.95 -5.22 -10.62
N VAL A 201 0.35 -5.24 -9.44
CA VAL A 201 0.99 -4.84 -8.18
C VAL A 201 0.79 -5.91 -7.13
N GLU A 202 1.83 -6.21 -6.34
CA GLU A 202 1.67 -7.13 -5.22
C GLU A 202 0.56 -6.65 -4.28
N ALA A 203 -0.23 -7.58 -3.76
CA ALA A 203 -1.38 -7.22 -2.95
C ALA A 203 -1.00 -6.70 -1.54
N TRP A 204 0.26 -6.87 -1.14
CA TRP A 204 0.85 -6.39 0.11
C TRP A 204 2.33 -6.03 -0.13
N PRO A 205 2.64 -4.96 -0.87
CA PRO A 205 4.01 -4.71 -1.34
C PRO A 205 4.98 -4.34 -0.21
N THR A 206 4.45 -3.86 0.92
CA THR A 206 5.21 -3.39 2.09
C THR A 206 5.28 -4.42 3.21
N LYS A 207 4.64 -5.60 3.06
CA LYS A 207 4.69 -6.63 4.12
C LYS A 207 6.13 -7.16 4.31
N PRO A 208 6.47 -7.65 5.50
CA PRO A 208 7.62 -8.54 5.68
C PRO A 208 7.51 -9.77 4.77
N ILE A 209 8.59 -10.10 4.09
CA ILE A 209 8.68 -11.22 3.15
C ILE A 209 9.37 -12.41 3.83
N LEU A 210 10.39 -12.14 4.65
CA LEU A 210 11.11 -13.19 5.36
C LEU A 210 10.34 -13.57 6.62
N GLU A 211 10.20 -14.88 6.80
CA GLU A 211 9.71 -15.41 8.06
C GLU A 211 10.79 -15.27 9.13
N ARG A 212 10.35 -15.28 10.39
CA ARG A 212 11.25 -15.29 11.54
C ARG A 212 12.27 -16.42 11.41
N GLY A 213 13.54 -16.11 11.72
CA GLY A 213 14.63 -17.08 11.77
C GLY A 213 15.24 -17.36 10.39
N GLN A 214 14.64 -16.85 9.32
CA GLN A 214 15.29 -16.80 8.03
C GLN A 214 16.44 -15.79 8.05
N LYS A 215 17.52 -16.11 7.35
CA LYS A 215 18.68 -15.24 7.25
C LYS A 215 18.26 -13.89 6.64
N GLY A 216 18.50 -12.80 7.36
CA GLY A 216 18.16 -11.43 6.93
C GLY A 216 16.79 -10.93 7.42
N SER A 217 16.01 -11.73 8.15
CA SER A 217 14.70 -11.29 8.67
C SER A 217 14.81 -10.09 9.62
N GLN A 218 15.88 -10.01 10.41
CA GLN A 218 16.13 -8.86 11.29
C GLN A 218 16.50 -7.59 10.50
N ASP A 219 17.32 -7.73 9.46
CA ASP A 219 17.72 -6.60 8.62
C ASP A 219 16.51 -6.05 7.85
N GLU A 220 15.67 -6.94 7.32
CA GLU A 220 14.39 -6.58 6.71
C GLU A 220 13.49 -5.84 7.69
N PHE A 221 13.31 -6.36 8.91
CA PHE A 221 12.51 -5.72 9.93
C PHE A 221 13.03 -4.31 10.25
N ASN A 222 14.35 -4.15 10.42
CA ASN A 222 14.97 -2.86 10.69
C ASN A 222 14.78 -1.87 9.53
N ILE A 223 14.90 -2.34 8.28
CA ILE A 223 14.68 -1.51 7.08
C ILE A 223 13.22 -1.02 7.02
N LEU A 224 12.25 -1.91 7.27
CA LEU A 224 10.84 -1.54 7.27
C LEU A 224 10.52 -0.57 8.40
N LEU A 225 11.01 -0.84 9.61
CA LEU A 225 10.82 0.04 10.77
C LEU A 225 11.47 1.42 10.59
N GLY A 226 12.57 1.50 9.84
CA GLY A 226 13.24 2.75 9.49
C GLY A 226 12.67 3.46 8.26
N SER A 227 11.61 2.92 7.64
CA SER A 227 10.92 3.53 6.51
C SER A 227 9.57 4.13 6.93
N ASN A 228 8.99 4.97 6.09
CA ASN A 228 7.65 5.51 6.30
C ASN A 228 6.52 4.57 5.83
N TYR A 229 6.80 3.27 5.73
CA TYR A 229 5.76 2.27 5.45
C TYR A 229 5.09 1.82 6.73
N THR A 230 3.76 1.84 6.72
CA THR A 230 2.96 1.28 7.81
C THR A 230 2.93 -0.26 7.76
N CYS A 231 3.39 -0.85 6.65
CA CYS A 231 3.40 -2.29 6.39
C CYS A 231 2.01 -2.93 6.31
N VAL A 232 0.95 -2.12 6.26
CA VAL A 232 -0.46 -2.57 6.20
C VAL A 232 -1.18 -2.09 4.95
N GLU A 233 -0.46 -1.50 4.00
CA GLU A 233 -0.97 -1.03 2.73
C GLU A 233 -1.46 -2.21 1.88
N ARG A 234 -2.76 -2.22 1.56
CA ARG A 234 -3.40 -3.27 0.77
C ARG A 234 -3.71 -2.77 -0.63
N PHE A 235 -3.08 -3.35 -1.63
CA PHE A 235 -3.46 -3.10 -3.02
C PHE A 235 -4.48 -4.14 -3.51
N VAL A 236 -5.51 -3.65 -4.18
CA VAL A 236 -6.57 -4.49 -4.75
C VAL A 236 -6.79 -4.13 -6.21
N GLU A 237 -6.86 -5.17 -7.03
CA GLU A 237 -7.26 -5.06 -8.42
C GLU A 237 -8.73 -5.42 -8.61
N TRP A 238 -9.47 -4.55 -9.29
CA TRP A 238 -10.88 -4.74 -9.64
C TRP A 238 -11.04 -4.90 -11.13
N ARG A 239 -11.94 -5.80 -11.54
CA ARG A 239 -12.31 -5.99 -12.94
C ARG A 239 -13.82 -5.93 -13.11
N ARG A 240 -14.26 -5.56 -14.30
CA ARG A 240 -15.64 -5.78 -14.73
C ARG A 240 -15.88 -7.27 -14.95
N THR A 241 -17.10 -7.70 -14.67
CA THR A 241 -17.56 -9.08 -14.93
C THR A 241 -18.46 -9.19 -16.16
N LYS A 242 -18.90 -8.04 -16.71
CA LYS A 242 -19.73 -7.94 -17.91
C LYS A 242 -19.30 -6.79 -18.81
#